data_AF-A0A7V8DNN1-F1
#
_entry.id   AF-A0A7V8DNN1-F1
#
_cell.length_a   1.000
_cell.length_b   1.000
_cell.length_c   1.000
_cell.angle_alpha   90.00
_cell.angle_beta   90.00
_cell.angle_gamma   90.00
#
_symmetry.space_group_name_H-M   'P 1'
#
loop_
_entity.id
_entity.type
_entity.pdbx_description
1 polymer ?
#
loop_
_entity_poly.entity_id
_entity_poly.type
_entity_poly.pdbx_seq_one_letter_code
_entity_poly.pdbx_strand_id
1 'polypeptide(L)'
;MTAADFINYTLAFLMWLVFGRAVLSLWTTNMENPIYALFYRATEPLYRVARRVVPRGTTFAIIIVLIILRILVIKSGSHHE
;
A
#
# COMPACT_ATOMS: atom_id res chain seq x y z
N MET A 1 23.83 -0.74 1.03
CA MET A 1 22.40 -0.84 0.65
C MET A 1 22.22 0.06 -0.55
N THR A 2 21.79 -0.48 -1.69
CA THR A 2 21.59 0.37 -2.88
C THR A 2 20.27 1.14 -2.76
N ALA A 3 20.14 2.27 -3.46
CA ALA A 3 18.90 3.03 -3.48
C ALA A 3 17.70 2.19 -4.00
N ALA A 4 17.97 1.24 -4.90
CA ALA A 4 16.98 0.30 -5.41
C ALA A 4 16.45 -0.64 -4.31
N ASP A 5 17.33 -1.16 -3.46
CA ASP A 5 16.93 -2.01 -2.33
C ASP A 5 16.02 -1.26 -1.36
N PHE A 6 16.38 -0.01 -1.05
CA PHE A 6 15.59 0.84 -0.14
C PHE A 6 14.17 1.09 -0.66
N ILE A 7 14.04 1.36 -1.97
CA ILE A 7 12.74 1.53 -2.63
C ILE A 7 11.94 0.22 -2.56
N ASN A 8 12.56 -0.91 -2.89
CA ASN A 8 11.91 -2.22 -2.84
C ASN A 8 11.38 -2.56 -1.44
N TYR A 9 12.18 -2.35 -0.39
CA TYR A 9 11.75 -2.56 0.99
C TYR A 9 10.64 -1.59 1.41
N THR A 10 10.75 -0.32 1.04
CA THR A 10 9.71 0.68 1.33
C THR A 10 8.38 0.31 0.68
N LEU A 11 8.38 -0.08 -0.59
CA LEU A 11 7.17 -0.53 -1.29
C LEU A 11 6.59 -1.79 -0.66
N ALA A 12 7.42 -2.77 -0.30
CA ALA A 12 6.98 -3.99 0.37
C ALA A 12 6.33 -3.67 1.72
N PHE A 13 6.93 -2.76 2.50
CA PHE A 13 6.38 -2.29 3.76
C PHE A 13 5.01 -1.62 3.59
N LEU A 14 4.88 -0.71 2.61
CA LEU A 14 3.61 -0.05 2.30
C LEU A 14 2.53 -1.07 1.88
N MET A 15 2.90 -2.08 1.10
CA MET A 15 2.00 -3.17 0.71
C MET A 15 1.47 -3.93 1.94
N TRP A 16 2.37 -4.33 2.85
CA TRP A 16 1.97 -5.00 4.10
C TRP A 16 1.11 -4.11 5.00
N LEU A 17 1.35 -2.79 5.03
CA LEU A 17 0.52 -1.82 5.75
C LEU A 17 -0.91 -1.77 5.21
N VAL A 18 -1.07 -1.72 3.89
CA VAL A 18 -2.38 -1.73 3.22
C VAL A 18 -3.07 -3.08 3.41
N PHE A 19 -2.32 -4.18 3.33
CA PHE A 19 -2.84 -5.52 3.61
C PHE A 19 -3.32 -5.64 5.05
N GLY A 20 -2.55 -5.14 6.02
CA GLY A 20 -2.93 -5.11 7.44
C GLY A 20 -4.23 -4.33 7.65
N ARG A 21 -4.39 -3.17 7.00
CA ARG A 21 -5.67 -2.43 7.01
C ARG A 21 -6.82 -3.24 6.39
N ALA A 22 -6.58 -3.94 5.30
CA ALA A 22 -7.61 -4.75 4.65
C ALA A 22 -8.07 -5.90 5.55
N VAL A 23 -7.12 -6.64 6.16
CA VAL A 23 -7.41 -7.69 7.14
C VAL A 23 -8.15 -7.12 8.36
N LEU A 24 -7.70 -5.98 8.89
CA LEU A 24 -8.39 -5.30 9.99
C LEU A 24 -9.82 -4.92 9.61
N SER A 25 -10.03 -4.41 8.38
CA SER A 25 -11.37 -4.05 7.89
C SER A 25 -12.33 -5.24 7.78
N LEU A 26 -11.81 -6.48 7.66
CA LEU A 26 -12.63 -7.70 7.68
C LEU A 26 -13.15 -8.01 9.08
N TRP A 27 -12.40 -7.66 10.13
CA TRP A 27 -12.80 -7.92 11.52
C TRP A 27 -13.62 -6.77 12.10
N THR A 28 -13.21 -5.53 11.85
CA THR A 28 -13.89 -4.34 12.35
C THR A 28 -13.53 -3.11 11.51
N THR A 29 -14.53 -2.26 11.26
CA THR A 29 -14.37 -0.98 10.55
C THR A 29 -14.65 0.20 11.46
N ASN A 30 -14.71 -0.03 12.78
CA ASN A 30 -15.10 0.98 13.76
C ASN A 30 -13.90 1.88 14.11
N MET A 31 -14.09 3.19 13.91
CA MET A 31 -13.07 4.21 14.24
C MET A 31 -12.83 4.38 15.75
N GLU A 32 -13.71 3.83 16.59
CA GLU A 32 -13.55 3.79 18.05
C GLU A 32 -12.43 2.85 18.50
N ASN A 33 -12.05 1.86 17.66
CA ASN A 33 -10.93 0.99 17.98
C ASN A 33 -9.60 1.71 17.67
N PRO A 34 -8.76 1.98 18.69
CA PRO A 34 -7.53 2.76 18.50
C PRO A 34 -6.55 2.08 17.53
N ILE A 35 -6.55 0.74 17.46
CA ILE A 35 -5.69 -0.01 16.52
C ILE A 35 -6.16 0.24 15.09
N TYR A 36 -7.47 0.10 14.83
CA TYR A 36 -8.03 0.36 13.51
C TYR A 36 -7.81 1.81 13.09
N ALA A 37 -8.05 2.78 13.99
CA ALA A 37 -7.85 4.20 13.71
C ALA A 37 -6.40 4.53 13.36
N LEU A 38 -5.42 3.89 14.03
CA LEU A 38 -4.00 4.10 13.76
C LEU A 38 -3.60 3.56 12.38
N PHE A 39 -4.00 2.32 12.05
CA PHE A 39 -3.80 1.76 10.70
C PHE A 39 -4.54 2.57 9.63
N TYR A 40 -5.75 3.03 9.94
CA TYR A 40 -6.54 3.84 9.03
C TYR A 40 -5.80 5.14 8.71
N ARG A 41 -5.36 5.89 9.72
CA ARG A 41 -4.64 7.16 9.54
C ARG A 41 -3.27 6.99 8.90
N ALA A 42 -2.55 5.91 9.20
CA ALA A 42 -1.25 5.63 8.60
C ALA A 42 -1.37 5.34 7.09
N THR A 43 -2.42 4.63 6.69
CA THR A 43 -2.66 4.26 5.28
C THR A 43 -3.47 5.30 4.52
N GLU A 44 -4.25 6.15 5.19
CA GLU A 44 -5.05 7.20 4.57
C GLU A 44 -4.30 8.15 3.63
N PRO A 45 -3.09 8.67 3.95
CA PRO A 45 -2.33 9.49 3.01
C PRO A 45 -1.95 8.70 1.75
N LEU A 46 -1.59 7.42 1.89
CA LEU A 46 -1.30 6.54 0.76
C LEU A 46 -2.56 6.29 -0.09
N TYR A 47 -3.70 6.03 0.55
CA TYR A 47 -5.00 5.89 -0.10
C TYR A 47 -5.44 7.17 -0.81
N ARG A 48 -5.12 8.35 -0.25
CA ARG A 48 -5.42 9.65 -0.86
C ARG A 48 -4.60 9.87 -2.12
N VAL A 49 -3.32 9.49 -2.11
CA VAL A 49 -2.46 9.51 -3.32
C VAL A 49 -2.97 8.50 -4.35
N ALA A 50 -3.27 7.27 -3.93
CA ALA A 50 -3.78 6.23 -4.83
C ALA A 50 -5.14 6.59 -5.44
N ARG A 51 -6.04 7.23 -4.68
CA ARG A 51 -7.35 7.72 -5.19
C ARG A 51 -7.23 8.83 -6.23
N ARG A 52 -6.10 9.55 -6.32
CA ARG A 52 -5.86 10.48 -7.43
C ARG A 52 -5.63 9.74 -8.75
N VAL A 53 -5.06 8.54 -8.70
CA VAL A 53 -4.81 7.70 -9.87
C VAL A 53 -6.04 6.84 -10.20
N VAL A 54 -6.70 6.31 -9.17
CA VAL A 54 -7.91 5.46 -9.32
C VAL A 54 -9.04 6.00 -8.43
N PRO A 55 -9.88 6.93 -8.96
CA PRO A 55 -10.89 7.66 -8.19
C PRO A 55 -11.96 6.77 -7.52
N ARG A 56 -12.23 5.58 -8.08
CA ARG A 56 -13.28 4.65 -7.61
C ARG A 56 -12.73 3.40 -6.91
N GLY A 57 -11.45 3.39 -6.53
CA GLY A 57 -10.80 2.21 -5.98
C GLY A 57 -11.20 1.89 -4.54
N THR A 58 -11.85 0.75 -4.32
CA THR A 58 -12.02 0.11 -3.00
C THR A 58 -10.64 -0.29 -2.42
N THR A 59 -10.54 -0.54 -1.11
CA THR A 59 -9.35 -1.09 -0.40
C THR A 59 -8.62 -2.17 -1.21
N PHE A 60 -9.35 -3.09 -1.82
CA PHE A 60 -8.81 -4.13 -2.70
C PHE A 60 -8.14 -3.61 -3.98
N ALA A 61 -8.73 -2.60 -4.64
CA ALA A 61 -8.15 -2.02 -5.84
C ALA A 61 -6.80 -1.36 -5.56
N ILE A 62 -6.62 -0.78 -4.37
CA ILE A 62 -5.36 -0.15 -3.96
C ILE A 62 -4.27 -1.19 -3.69
N ILE A 63 -4.60 -2.34 -3.10
CA ILE A 63 -3.67 -3.48 -2.96
C ILE A 63 -3.20 -3.93 -4.34
N ILE A 64 -4.12 -4.10 -5.29
CA ILE A 64 -3.80 -4.52 -6.66
C ILE A 64 -2.89 -3.50 -7.35
N VAL A 65 -3.19 -2.21 -7.23
CA VAL A 65 -2.36 -1.13 -7.80
C VAL A 65 -0.94 -1.15 -7.21
N LEU A 66 -0.80 -1.36 -5.89
CA LEU A 66 0.52 -1.45 -5.24
C LEU A 66 1.32 -2.66 -5.72
N ILE A 67 0.67 -3.81 -5.93
CA ILE A 67 1.31 -5.02 -6.48
C ILE A 67 1.80 -4.77 -7.91
N ILE A 68 0.96 -4.17 -8.76
CA ILE A 68 1.33 -3.82 -10.14
C ILE A 68 2.51 -2.85 -10.14
N LEU A 69 2.48 -1.83 -9.29
CA LEU A 69 3.56 -0.84 -9.18
C LEU A 69 4.88 -1.49 -8.71
N ARG A 70 4.82 -2.45 -7.78
CA ARG A 70 5.99 -3.23 -7.36
C ARG A 70 6.57 -4.05 -8.52
N ILE A 71 5.74 -4.75 -9.27
CA ILE A 71 6.19 -5.54 -10.44
C ILE A 71 6.82 -4.62 -11.48
N LEU A 72 6.22 -3.45 -11.73
CA LEU A 72 6.75 -2.46 -12.67
C LEU A 72 8.12 -1.92 -12.21
N VAL A 73 8.28 -1.61 -10.92
CA VAL A 73 9.56 -1.14 -10.35
C VAL A 73 10.63 -2.23 -10.41
N ILE A 74 10.30 -3.47 -10.04
CA ILE A 74 11.23 -4.61 -10.12
C ILE A 74 11.66 -4.85 -11.58
N LYS A 75 10.70 -4.83 -12.51
CA LYS A 75 10.97 -5.01 -13.95
C LYS A 75 11.74 -3.83 -14.56
N SER A 76 11.55 -2.61 -14.07
CA SER A 76 12.32 -1.44 -14.49
C SER A 76 13.76 -1.51 -13.96
N GLY A 77 13.98 -2.14 -12.79
CA GLY A 77 15.32 -2.38 -12.26
C GLY A 77 16.10 -3.46 -13.00
N SER A 78 15.41 -4.42 -13.62
CA SER A 78 16.05 -5.51 -14.38
C SER A 78 16.44 -5.15 -15.82
N HIS A 79 16.21 -3.91 -16.26
CA HIS A 79 16.62 -3.44 -17.59
C HIS A 79 17.93 -2.63 -17.57
N HIS A 80 18.54 -2.47 -16.39
CA HIS A 80 19.85 -1.84 -16.21
C HIS A 80 20.96 -2.88 -15.92
N GLU A 81 20.87 -4.06 -16.56
CA GLU A 81 21.98 -5.01 -16.68
C GLU A 81 22.47 -5.09 -18.13
#